data_AF-A0A4P9WH29-F1
#
_entry.id   AF-A0A4P9WH29-F1
#
_cell.length_a   1.000
_cell.length_b   1.000
_cell.length_c   1.000
_cell.angle_alpha   90.00
_cell.angle_beta   90.00
_cell.angle_gamma   90.00
#
_symmetry.space_group_name_H-M   'P 1'
#
loop_
_entity.id
_entity.type
_entity.pdbx_description
1 polymer ?
#
loop_
_entity_poly.entity_id
_entity_poly.type
_entity_poly.pdbx_seq_one_letter_code
_entity_poly.pdbx_strand_id
1 'polypeptide(L)' 'DPFPHNMETQLRSLGMPTSLVNGVVTLRKPFTVCTEGDTLTPSQAQILKHFYVQMSEFHITILCYWSGNQFHESV' A
#
# COMPACT_ATOMS: atom_id res chain seq x y z
N ASP A 1 5.65 -12.10 -9.30
CA ASP A 1 5.04 -12.23 -10.64
C ASP A 1 4.88 -10.88 -11.32
N PRO A 2 4.98 -10.81 -12.65
CA PRO A 2 4.73 -9.58 -13.40
C PRO A 2 3.25 -9.17 -13.28
N PHE A 3 2.99 -7.86 -13.29
CA PHE A 3 1.62 -7.35 -13.35
C PHE A 3 0.92 -7.80 -14.64
N PRO A 4 -0.39 -8.09 -14.59
CA PRO A 4 -1.15 -8.34 -15.80
C PRO A 4 -1.19 -7.09 -16.69
N HIS A 5 -1.24 -7.29 -18.01
CA HIS A 5 -1.11 -6.20 -19.00
C HIS A 5 -2.15 -5.07 -18.81
N ASN A 6 -3.35 -5.39 -18.31
CA ASN A 6 -4.42 -4.41 -18.07
C ASN A 6 -4.11 -3.45 -16.91
N MET A 7 -3.21 -3.81 -16.00
CA MET A 7 -2.78 -2.95 -14.89
C MET A 7 -1.88 -1.80 -15.34
N GLU A 8 -1.31 -1.83 -16.55
CA GLU A 8 -0.46 -0.75 -17.07
C GLU A 8 -1.18 0.60 -17.03
N THR A 9 -2.42 0.66 -17.54
CA THR A 9 -3.20 1.90 -17.60
C THR A 9 -3.44 2.47 -16.22
N GLN A 10 -3.66 1.62 -15.22
CA GLN A 10 -3.87 2.01 -13.83
C GLN A 10 -2.57 2.52 -13.19
N LEU A 11 -1.45 1.84 -13.39
CA LEU A 11 -0.16 2.30 -12.86
C LEU A 11 0.26 3.64 -13.49
N ARG A 12 -0.01 3.80 -14.78
CA ARG A 12 0.22 5.06 -15.51
C ARG A 12 -0.67 6.20 -15.03
N SER A 13 -1.94 5.95 -14.72
CA SER A 13 -2.84 6.98 -14.17
C SER A 13 -2.46 7.39 -12.75
N LEU A 14 -1.79 6.52 -12.00
CA LEU A 14 -1.20 6.83 -10.68
C LEU A 14 0.12 7.61 -10.77
N GLY A 15 0.59 7.91 -11.98
CA GLY A 15 1.80 8.71 -12.22
C GLY A 15 3.07 7.89 -12.44
N MET A 16 3.00 6.55 -12.42
CA MET A 16 4.18 5.74 -12.72
C MET A 16 4.52 5.83 -14.22
N PRO A 17 5.81 5.97 -14.59
CA PRO A 17 6.22 6.05 -15.99
C PRO A 17 6.30 4.64 -16.61
N THR A 18 5.16 3.97 -16.75
CA THR A 18 5.06 2.61 -17.31
C THR A 18 4.69 2.59 -18.79
N SER A 19 4.92 1.44 -19.43
CA SER A 19 4.36 1.07 -20.71
C SER A 19 4.34 -0.44 -20.91
N LEU A 20 3.57 -0.92 -21.88
CA LEU A 20 3.65 -2.32 -22.32
C LEU A 20 4.81 -2.51 -23.30
N VAL A 21 5.71 -3.44 -23.00
CA VAL A 21 6.74 -3.95 -23.92
C VAL A 21 6.46 -5.44 -24.09
N ASN A 22 6.09 -5.86 -25.30
CA ASN A 22 5.70 -7.25 -25.59
C ASN A 22 4.62 -7.80 -24.62
N GLY A 23 3.65 -6.96 -24.25
CA GLY A 23 2.57 -7.33 -23.32
C GLY A 23 2.95 -7.32 -21.84
N VAL A 24 4.20 -7.00 -21.49
CA VAL A 24 4.69 -6.93 -20.11
C VAL A 24 4.75 -5.48 -19.64
N VAL A 25 4.20 -5.22 -18.45
CA VAL A 25 4.29 -3.90 -17.80
C VAL A 25 5.76 -3.59 -17.49
N THR A 26 6.28 -2.52 -18.10
CA THR A 26 7.69 -2.15 -18.03
C THR A 26 7.82 -0.71 -17.55
N LEU A 27 8.72 -0.48 -16.60
CA LEU A 27 9.06 0.86 -16.09
C LEU A 27 10.08 1.53 -17.02
N ARG A 28 9.77 2.73 -17.53
CA ARG A 28 10.62 3.43 -18.52
C ARG A 28 11.80 4.19 -17.90
N LYS A 29 11.69 4.59 -16.64
CA LYS A 29 12.72 5.33 -15.90
C LYS A 29 12.57 5.07 -14.40
N PRO A 30 13.65 5.21 -13.61
CA PRO A 30 13.54 5.17 -12.15
C PRO A 30 12.43 6.10 -11.64
N PHE A 31 11.65 5.61 -10.70
CA PHE A 31 10.52 6.33 -10.13
C PHE A 31 10.47 6.09 -8.62
N THR A 32 10.65 7.17 -7.86
CA THR A 32 10.54 7.15 -6.40
C THR A 32 9.07 7.37 -6.04
N VAL A 33 8.48 6.44 -5.29
CA VAL A 33 7.08 6.56 -4.84
C VAL A 33 6.98 7.53 -3.68
N CYS A 34 7.79 7.36 -2.63
CA CYS A 34 7.83 8.21 -1.43
C CYS A 34 9.17 8.04 -0.70
N THR A 35 9.45 8.92 0.26
CA THR A 35 10.60 8.82 1.18
C THR A 35 10.17 8.74 2.64
N GLU A 36 11.11 8.40 3.52
CA GLU A 36 10.83 8.31 4.96
C GLU A 36 10.43 9.68 5.53
N GLY A 37 9.37 9.69 6.34
CA GLY A 37 8.81 10.92 6.92
C GLY A 37 7.79 11.65 6.04
N ASP A 38 7.61 11.24 4.78
CA ASP A 38 6.60 11.85 3.90
C ASP A 38 5.18 11.43 4.28
N THR A 39 4.26 12.39 4.27
CA THR A 39 2.82 12.10 4.27
C THR A 39 2.42 11.57 2.88
N LEU A 40 1.96 10.32 2.81
CA LEU A 40 1.56 9.69 1.56
C LEU A 40 0.31 10.33 0.97
N THR A 41 0.38 10.67 -0.32
CA THR A 41 -0.82 10.96 -1.13
C THR A 41 -1.61 9.68 -1.41
N PRO A 42 -2.92 9.76 -1.75
CA PRO A 42 -3.72 8.59 -2.10
C PRO A 42 -3.13 7.77 -3.26
N SER A 43 -2.57 8.44 -4.28
CA SER A 43 -1.94 7.77 -5.42
C SER A 43 -0.69 6.99 -5.01
N GLN A 44 0.17 7.56 -4.16
CA GLN A 44 1.35 6.88 -3.63
C GLN A 44 0.95 5.68 -2.76
N ALA A 45 -0.02 5.85 -1.86
CA ALA A 45 -0.53 4.75 -1.03
C ALA A 45 -1.11 3.61 -1.87
N GLN A 46 -1.83 3.93 -2.95
CA GLN A 46 -2.37 2.94 -3.86
C GLN A 46 -1.28 2.18 -4.63
N ILE A 47 -0.21 2.87 -5.07
CA ILE A 47 0.97 2.23 -5.66
C ILE A 47 1.56 1.25 -4.64
N LEU A 48 1.89 1.70 -3.43
CA LEU A 48 2.49 0.83 -2.39
C LEU A 48 1.63 -0.41 -2.10
N LYS A 49 0.30 -0.25 -2.05
CA LYS A 49 -0.65 -1.36 -1.92
C LYS A 49 -0.54 -2.36 -3.07
N HIS A 50 -0.45 -1.91 -4.32
CA HIS A 50 -0.30 -2.81 -5.47
C HIS A 50 1.02 -3.59 -5.45
N PHE A 51 2.07 -3.00 -4.89
CA PHE A 51 3.37 -3.66 -4.71
C PHE A 51 3.47 -4.46 -3.40
N TYR A 52 2.37 -4.60 -2.65
CA TYR A 52 2.32 -5.30 -1.36
C TYR A 52 3.33 -4.76 -0.32
N VAL A 53 3.68 -3.48 -0.41
CA VAL A 53 4.53 -2.81 0.56
C VAL A 53 3.68 -2.42 1.76
N GLN A 54 3.86 -3.13 2.87
CA GLN A 54 3.18 -2.87 4.14
C GLN A 54 3.84 -1.68 4.83
N MET A 55 3.14 -0.54 4.84
CA MET A 55 3.67 0.71 5.44
C MET A 55 3.25 0.91 6.90
N SER A 56 2.37 0.06 7.44
CA SER A 56 1.90 0.14 8.81
C SER A 56 1.47 -1.24 9.29
N GLU A 57 1.76 -1.53 10.55
CA GLU A 57 1.21 -2.69 11.24
C GLU A 57 -0.17 -2.33 11.80
N PHE A 58 -1.16 -3.17 11.51
CA PHE A 58 -2.44 -3.09 12.19
C PHE A 58 -2.30 -3.81 13.53
N HIS A 59 -2.57 -3.10 14.63
CA HIS A 59 -2.61 -3.68 15.96
C HIS A 59 -3.96 -3.40 16.62
N ILE A 60 -4.45 -4.38 17.38
CA ILE A 60 -5.62 -4.22 18.23
C ILE A 60 -5.11 -3.93 19.63
N THR A 61 -5.40 -2.74 20.13
CA THR A 61 -5.22 -2.41 21.54
C THR A 61 -6.52 -2.75 22.27
N ILE A 62 -6.48 -3.80 23.10
CA ILE A 62 -7.63 -4.12 23.97
C ILE A 62 -7.71 -2.99 24.99
N LEU A 63 -8.78 -2.20 24.96
CA LEU A 63 -8.98 -1.12 25.94
C LEU A 63 -9.59 -1.66 27.24
N CYS A 64 -10.50 -2.63 27.13
CA CYS A 64 -11.12 -3.27 28.27
C CYS A 64 -11.77 -4.61 27.87
N TYR A 65 -12.08 -5.43 28.86
CA TYR A 65 -12.91 -6.62 28.71
C TYR A 65 -13.78 -6.82 29.97
N TRP A 66 -14.90 -7.51 29.80
CA TRP A 66 -15.78 -7.91 30.90
C TRP A 66 -15.67 -9.42 31.10
N SER A 67 -15.42 -9.86 32.34
CA SER A 67 -15.33 -11.28 32.69
C SER A 67 -15.84 -11.53 34.10
N GLY A 68 -16.65 -12.57 34.30
CA GLY A 68 -17.10 -12.96 35.64
C GLY A 68 -17.83 -11.86 36.42
N ASN A 69 -18.67 -11.06 35.76
CA ASN A 69 -19.34 -9.90 36.34
C ASN A 69 -18.39 -8.77 36.83
N GLN A 70 -17.15 -8.75 36.34
CA GLN A 70 -16.17 -7.70 36.63
C GLN A 70 -15.68 -7.04 35.33
N PHE A 71 -15.48 -5.73 35.40
CA PHE A 71 -14.86 -4.93 34.35
C PHE A 71 -13.35 -4.91 34.54
N HIS A 72 -12.60 -5.15 33.45
CA HIS A 72 -11.15 -5.08 33.41
C HIS A 72 -10.72 -4.07 32.35
N GLU A 73 -9.97 -3.05 32.73
CA GLU A 73 -9.41 -2.03 31.83
C GLU A 73 -7.93 -2.35 31.57
N SER A 74 -7.48 -2.20 30.32
CA SER A 74 -6.06 -2.34 29.97
C SER A 74 -5.36 -1.03 30.33
N VAL A 75 -4.32 -1.12 31.16
CA VAL A 75 -3.43 0.00 31.50
C VAL A 75 -2.54 0.35 30.30
#